data_AF-A0A6C0I1N7-F1
#
_entry.id   AF-A0A6C0I1N7-F1
#
_cell.length_a   1.000
_cell.length_b   1.000
_cell.length_c   1.000
_cell.angle_alpha   90.00
_cell.angle_beta   90.00
_cell.angle_gamma   90.00
#
_symmetry.space_group_name_H-M   'P 1'
#
loop_
_entity.id
_entity.type
_entity.pdbx_description
1 polymer ?
#
loop_
_entity_poly.entity_id
_entity_poly.type
_entity_poly.pdbx_seq_one_letter_code
_entity_poly.pdbx_strand_id
1 'polypeptide(L)'
;MNLFGKNKNKYNFEINNGINAAPKKLISISDINIHKIEYNMNTIKKRVPSLFIDNKDNKEYNYYFASTGVTNLRLTTYNEFIHDQAILFFNILSRHQREYNANNKNAIQYAVFAGNSVGLLRGGNNLPWGDDYDIIIFEKHATIFSQVIAPELENFGFKIETKIINEVVCGMKIFGPSIKFNKSSGSIGTSIFQCDVFFSYFDKNKFLKNCGGWGLYDKKNIPYDVVLPFKRRIFHGIFLPFFNNPQKEVEICYTNIDKCSIFSHNFINSDTIFYSKWENAYLDFKYIIKNSIENTKKAINKHANANSNLSNNIPLNKIELNELVLNAGNKNTFLGNSACILSKLHFFSYLFEHNVGSIIAHTDASEFICEHAADVKFYFPKIKITYIDDGCKPSPVSPIFYIYIDAFIIQPEK
;
A
#
# COMPACT_ATOMS: atom_id res chain seq x y z
N MET A 1 4.46 -42.99 -11.39
CA MET A 1 5.88 -42.63 -11.22
C MET A 1 5.99 -41.94 -9.86
N ASN A 2 6.29 -42.72 -8.82
CA ASN A 2 6.45 -42.25 -7.43
C ASN A 2 7.88 -41.74 -7.24
N LEU A 3 8.06 -40.65 -6.49
CA LEU A 3 9.15 -40.45 -5.51
C LEU A 3 9.00 -39.09 -4.80
N PHE A 4 8.21 -39.08 -3.71
CA PHE A 4 8.31 -38.08 -2.65
C PHE A 4 9.22 -38.64 -1.54
N GLY A 5 10.43 -38.12 -1.42
CA GLY A 5 11.34 -38.43 -0.33
C GLY A 5 11.09 -37.53 0.88
N LYS A 6 10.64 -38.13 1.98
CA LYS A 6 10.62 -37.51 3.32
C LYS A 6 12.07 -37.38 3.81
N ASN A 7 12.53 -36.17 4.11
CA ASN A 7 13.72 -35.99 4.95
C ASN A 7 13.36 -35.15 6.18
N LYS A 8 13.29 -35.84 7.32
CA LYS A 8 13.18 -35.26 8.66
C LYS A 8 14.60 -35.02 9.18
N ASN A 9 15.07 -33.78 9.17
CA ASN A 9 16.20 -33.37 10.01
C ASN A 9 15.71 -32.39 11.07
N LYS A 10 15.61 -32.91 12.31
CA LYS A 10 15.49 -32.14 13.54
C LYS A 10 16.83 -31.45 13.77
N TYR A 11 16.87 -30.13 13.75
CA TYR A 11 17.97 -29.36 14.32
C TYR A 11 17.50 -28.79 15.66
N ASN A 12 18.12 -29.26 16.75
CA ASN A 12 17.99 -28.67 18.08
C ASN A 12 18.82 -27.39 18.10
N PHE A 13 18.16 -26.24 18.31
CA PHE A 13 18.83 -24.98 18.62
C PHE A 13 18.91 -24.84 20.15
N GLU A 14 20.12 -24.96 20.70
CA GLU A 14 20.41 -24.47 22.05
C GLU A 14 20.50 -22.94 22.00
N ILE A 15 19.60 -22.28 22.75
CA ILE A 15 19.60 -20.83 22.94
C ILE A 15 20.50 -20.53 24.13
N ASN A 16 21.65 -19.91 23.86
CA ASN A 16 22.51 -19.35 24.90
C ASN A 16 21.80 -18.18 25.58
N ASN A 17 21.55 -18.31 26.88
CA ASN A 17 20.97 -17.29 27.75
C ASN A 17 21.98 -16.16 28.02
N GLY A 18 21.92 -15.12 27.21
CA GLY A 18 22.65 -13.86 27.42
C GLY A 18 21.69 -12.71 27.75
N ILE A 19 21.59 -12.38 29.03
CA ILE A 19 21.12 -11.11 29.63
C ILE A 19 19.72 -10.64 29.18
N ASN A 20 18.72 -11.02 29.97
CA ASN A 20 17.32 -10.59 29.89
C ASN A 20 17.18 -9.06 30.08
N ALA A 21 17.21 -8.30 28.99
CA ALA A 21 16.39 -7.10 28.90
C ALA A 21 14.94 -7.57 28.73
N ALA A 22 14.07 -7.27 29.71
CA ALA A 22 12.66 -7.59 29.60
C ALA A 22 12.12 -7.07 28.25
N PRO A 23 11.52 -7.91 27.39
CA PRO A 23 10.98 -7.44 26.13
C PRO A 23 9.92 -6.39 26.45
N LYS A 24 10.14 -5.15 25.99
CA LYS A 24 9.09 -4.12 25.98
C LYS A 24 7.88 -4.78 25.33
N LYS A 25 6.81 -4.92 26.12
CA LYS A 25 5.55 -5.55 25.72
C LYS A 25 5.14 -4.91 24.39
N LEU A 26 5.12 -5.68 23.31
CA LEU A 26 4.60 -5.21 22.03
C LEU A 26 3.18 -4.71 22.33
N ILE A 27 2.94 -3.41 22.21
CA ILE A 27 1.60 -2.87 22.40
C ILE A 27 0.81 -3.28 21.17
N SER A 28 0.18 -4.46 21.25
CA SER A 28 -0.86 -4.85 20.31
C SER A 28 -2.04 -3.91 20.54
N ILE A 29 -2.11 -2.84 19.75
CA ILE A 29 -3.34 -2.08 19.61
C ILE A 29 -4.27 -2.95 18.79
N SER A 30 -4.99 -3.84 19.45
CA SER A 30 -6.00 -4.66 18.79
C SER A 30 -7.13 -3.76 18.29
N ASP A 31 -7.60 -3.97 17.06
CA ASP A 31 -8.78 -3.29 16.49
C ASP A 31 -10.04 -3.41 17.38
N ILE A 32 -10.06 -4.41 18.28
CA ILE A 32 -11.07 -4.63 19.31
C ILE A 32 -11.26 -3.40 20.22
N ASN A 33 -10.20 -2.61 20.46
CA ASN A 33 -10.28 -1.44 21.33
C ASN A 33 -10.83 -0.19 20.62
N ILE A 34 -10.99 -0.20 19.28
CA ILE A 34 -11.61 0.90 18.53
C ILE A 34 -13.05 1.16 19.04
N HIS A 35 -13.76 0.11 19.47
CA HIS A 35 -15.13 0.22 19.99
C HIS A 35 -15.21 0.67 21.45
N LYS A 36 -14.13 0.51 22.23
CA LYS A 36 -14.11 0.87 23.66
C LYS A 36 -13.81 2.34 23.89
N ILE A 37 -13.32 3.04 22.88
CA ILE A 37 -13.10 4.47 22.93
C ILE A 37 -14.27 5.11 22.20
N GLU A 38 -15.17 5.71 22.97
CA GLU A 38 -16.35 6.39 22.45
C GLU A 38 -15.92 7.66 21.70
N TYR A 39 -15.51 7.49 20.45
CA TYR A 39 -15.16 8.61 19.59
C TYR A 39 -16.40 9.17 18.91
N ASN A 40 -16.80 10.37 19.29
CA ASN A 40 -17.71 11.17 18.48
C ASN A 40 -16.93 11.75 17.27
N MET A 41 -17.50 11.67 16.06
CA MET A 41 -16.94 12.28 14.86
C MET A 41 -16.60 13.77 15.04
N ASN A 42 -17.35 14.51 15.86
CA ASN A 42 -17.04 15.90 16.17
C ASN A 42 -15.74 16.06 16.97
N THR A 43 -15.43 15.11 17.86
CA THR A 43 -14.17 15.09 18.62
C THR A 43 -12.99 14.73 17.72
N ILE A 44 -13.18 13.79 16.80
CA ILE A 44 -12.16 13.45 15.79
C ILE A 44 -11.94 14.64 14.85
N LYS A 45 -12.99 15.25 14.30
CA LYS A 45 -12.86 16.45 13.45
C LYS A 45 -12.17 17.63 14.15
N LYS A 46 -12.31 17.74 15.48
CA LYS A 46 -11.57 18.73 16.27
C LYS A 46 -10.08 18.40 16.43
N ARG A 47 -9.70 17.12 16.40
CA ARG A 47 -8.31 16.64 16.59
C ARG A 47 -7.57 16.39 15.28
N VAL A 48 -8.28 15.94 14.26
CA VAL A 48 -7.82 15.75 12.89
C VAL A 48 -8.17 17.04 12.14
N PRO A 49 -7.21 17.93 11.90
CA PRO A 49 -7.45 19.21 11.27
C PRO A 49 -7.93 19.06 9.82
N SER A 50 -8.32 20.20 9.27
CA SER A 50 -8.63 20.38 7.85
C SER A 50 -7.54 19.87 6.91
N LEU A 51 -6.30 19.65 7.39
CA LEU A 51 -5.20 19.04 6.65
C LEU A 51 -5.58 17.69 6.04
N PHE A 52 -6.46 16.93 6.70
CA PHE A 52 -6.90 15.61 6.25
C PHE A 52 -8.32 15.61 5.71
N ILE A 53 -9.29 16.29 6.33
CA ILE A 53 -10.70 16.20 5.90
C ILE A 53 -11.08 17.39 5.01
N ASP A 54 -11.63 17.10 3.84
CA ASP A 54 -12.19 18.13 2.98
C ASP A 54 -13.58 18.57 3.49
N ASN A 55 -13.63 19.72 4.16
CA ASN A 55 -14.79 20.23 4.91
C ASN A 55 -15.86 20.92 4.06
N LYS A 56 -15.87 20.76 2.73
CA LYS A 56 -16.72 21.61 1.88
C LYS A 56 -18.22 21.31 1.96
N ASP A 57 -18.66 20.12 2.37
CA ASP A 57 -20.09 19.85 2.55
C ASP A 57 -20.39 18.93 3.74
N ASN A 58 -21.17 19.45 4.69
CA ASN A 58 -21.71 18.72 5.85
C ASN A 58 -22.69 17.58 5.48
N LYS A 59 -22.81 17.22 4.19
CA LYS A 59 -23.81 16.28 3.65
C LYS A 59 -23.22 15.08 2.93
N GLU A 60 -21.94 15.09 2.54
CA GLU A 60 -21.35 13.95 1.84
C GLU A 60 -20.78 12.91 2.82
N TYR A 61 -21.20 11.65 2.63
CA TYR A 61 -20.65 10.51 3.34
C TYR A 61 -19.23 10.23 2.82
N ASN A 62 -18.29 10.00 3.74
CA ASN A 62 -16.95 9.55 3.37
C ASN A 62 -17.04 8.10 2.88
N TYR A 63 -16.39 7.78 1.77
CA TYR A 63 -16.33 6.41 1.26
C TYR A 63 -14.91 5.87 1.33
N TYR A 64 -14.81 4.56 1.45
CA TYR A 64 -13.55 3.83 1.33
C TYR A 64 -13.59 2.92 0.10
N PHE A 65 -12.50 2.88 -0.65
CA PHE A 65 -12.24 1.92 -1.71
C PHE A 65 -10.80 1.41 -1.54
N ALA A 66 -10.57 0.11 -1.66
CA ALA A 66 -9.24 -0.49 -1.51
C ALA A 66 -8.22 0.06 -2.53
N SER A 67 -8.71 0.44 -3.71
CA SER A 67 -7.95 1.07 -4.80
C SER A 67 -7.53 2.52 -4.52
N THR A 68 -8.35 3.30 -3.82
CA THR A 68 -8.18 4.76 -3.68
C THR A 68 -8.05 5.27 -2.24
N GLY A 69 -8.31 4.42 -1.25
CA GLY A 69 -8.41 4.78 0.15
C GLY A 69 -9.69 5.58 0.48
N VAL A 70 -9.60 6.45 1.48
CA VAL A 70 -10.71 7.31 1.92
C VAL A 70 -10.88 8.50 0.97
N THR A 71 -12.06 8.65 0.39
CA THR A 71 -12.31 9.57 -0.74
C THR A 71 -12.38 11.06 -0.38
N ASN A 72 -12.67 11.38 0.89
CA ASN A 72 -12.80 12.76 1.35
C ASN A 72 -11.51 13.31 1.97
N LEU A 73 -10.41 12.54 1.90
CA LEU A 73 -9.14 12.99 2.44
C LEU A 73 -8.40 13.91 1.46
N ARG A 74 -7.88 15.04 1.95
CA ARG A 74 -7.09 15.98 1.13
C ARG A 74 -5.79 15.38 0.62
N LEU A 75 -5.23 14.42 1.33
CA LEU A 75 -4.07 13.62 0.91
C LEU A 75 -4.48 12.16 0.83
N THR A 76 -3.93 11.48 -0.16
CA THR A 76 -4.07 10.03 -0.25
C THR A 76 -3.32 9.41 0.91
N THR A 77 -3.97 8.47 1.56
CA THR A 77 -3.41 7.71 2.68
C THR A 77 -3.04 6.32 2.21
N TYR A 78 -2.17 5.67 2.99
CA TYR A 78 -1.84 4.27 2.79
C TYR A 78 -3.10 3.39 2.71
N ASN A 79 -3.21 2.58 1.65
CA ASN A 79 -4.34 1.69 1.38
C ASN A 79 -3.86 0.35 0.81
N GLU A 80 -4.78 -0.58 0.55
CA GLU A 80 -4.48 -1.93 0.08
C GLU A 80 -3.77 -1.92 -1.28
N PHE A 81 -4.20 -1.06 -2.21
CA PHE A 81 -3.55 -0.96 -3.52
C PHE A 81 -2.10 -0.49 -3.44
N ILE A 82 -1.78 0.44 -2.53
CA ILE A 82 -0.40 0.85 -2.24
C ILE A 82 0.36 -0.29 -1.55
N HIS A 83 -0.30 -1.07 -0.68
CA HIS A 83 0.29 -2.22 0.00
C HIS A 83 0.72 -3.32 -0.96
N ASP A 84 -0.15 -3.69 -1.90
CA ASP A 84 0.13 -4.72 -2.90
C ASP A 84 1.27 -4.30 -3.84
N GLN A 85 1.37 -3.00 -4.16
CA GLN A 85 2.51 -2.43 -4.90
C GLN A 85 3.81 -2.55 -4.11
N ALA A 86 3.78 -2.30 -2.81
CA ALA A 86 4.93 -2.47 -1.94
C ALA A 86 5.38 -3.93 -1.90
N ILE A 87 4.45 -4.89 -1.80
CA ILE A 87 4.79 -6.33 -1.85
C ILE A 87 5.54 -6.67 -3.13
N LEU A 88 5.02 -6.26 -4.29
CA LEU A 88 5.65 -6.52 -5.58
C LEU A 88 7.04 -5.89 -5.66
N PHE A 89 7.16 -4.60 -5.32
CA PHE A 89 8.42 -3.86 -5.29
C PHE A 89 9.47 -4.56 -4.42
N PHE A 90 9.14 -4.88 -3.17
CA PHE A 90 10.09 -5.52 -2.25
C PHE A 90 10.39 -6.98 -2.59
N ASN A 91 9.49 -7.68 -3.28
CA ASN A 91 9.76 -9.01 -3.81
C ASN A 91 10.77 -8.97 -4.96
N ILE A 92 10.70 -7.97 -5.84
CA ILE A 92 11.71 -7.71 -6.88
C ILE A 92 13.08 -7.47 -6.20
N LEU A 93 13.16 -6.54 -5.25
CA LEU A 93 14.41 -6.27 -4.52
C LEU A 93 14.95 -7.50 -3.78
N SER A 94 14.09 -8.26 -3.11
CA SER A 94 14.50 -9.43 -2.32
C SER A 94 15.01 -10.59 -3.18
N ARG A 95 14.67 -10.66 -4.47
CA ARG A 95 15.27 -11.63 -5.41
C ARG A 95 16.74 -11.27 -5.65
N HIS A 96 17.00 -10.01 -5.99
CA HIS A 96 18.36 -9.49 -6.21
C HIS A 96 19.20 -9.42 -4.94
N GLN A 97 18.60 -9.43 -3.74
CA GLN A 97 19.34 -9.54 -2.48
C GLN A 97 19.77 -10.99 -2.15
N ARG A 98 18.94 -12.00 -2.48
CA ARG A 98 19.20 -13.41 -2.12
C ARG A 98 20.38 -14.00 -2.87
N GLU A 99 20.68 -13.50 -4.06
CA GLU A 99 21.85 -13.89 -4.83
C GLU A 99 23.18 -13.56 -4.09
N TYR A 100 23.16 -12.65 -3.10
CA TYR A 100 24.34 -12.25 -2.31
C TYR A 100 24.89 -13.41 -1.48
N ASN A 101 23.99 -14.23 -0.94
CA ASN A 101 24.34 -15.31 -0.03
C ASN A 101 24.95 -16.53 -0.76
N ALA A 102 25.01 -16.49 -2.10
CA ALA A 102 25.59 -17.52 -2.95
C ALA A 102 26.96 -17.12 -3.55
N ASN A 103 27.67 -16.15 -2.95
CA ASN A 103 28.91 -15.54 -3.48
C ASN A 103 28.75 -14.79 -4.80
N ASN A 104 27.52 -14.37 -5.16
CA ASN A 104 27.30 -13.54 -6.33
C ASN A 104 27.65 -12.07 -6.01
N LYS A 105 28.63 -11.50 -6.72
CA LYS A 105 29.07 -10.10 -6.57
C LYS A 105 27.98 -9.08 -6.96
N ASN A 106 26.89 -9.54 -7.57
CA ASN A 106 25.84 -8.71 -8.17
C ASN A 106 24.63 -8.46 -7.27
N ALA A 107 24.68 -8.82 -5.99
CA ALA A 107 23.50 -8.74 -5.16
C ALA A 107 23.42 -7.47 -4.33
N ILE A 108 22.22 -6.90 -4.26
CA ILE A 108 21.99 -5.62 -3.62
C ILE A 108 21.84 -5.75 -2.11
N GLN A 109 22.39 -4.77 -1.40
CA GLN A 109 22.11 -4.54 0.01
C GLN A 109 21.26 -3.29 0.12
N TYR A 110 20.05 -3.46 0.64
CA TYR A 110 19.13 -2.36 0.93
C TYR A 110 18.58 -2.49 2.35
N ALA A 111 18.11 -1.37 2.90
CA ALA A 111 17.33 -1.35 4.12
C ALA A 111 16.27 -0.27 4.09
N VAL A 112 15.10 -0.61 4.62
CA VAL A 112 13.99 0.30 4.90
C VAL A 112 14.34 1.11 6.15
N PHE A 113 14.01 2.40 6.15
CA PHE A 113 14.36 3.29 7.25
C PHE A 113 13.36 4.46 7.41
N ALA A 114 13.71 5.48 8.19
CA ALA A 114 12.95 6.73 8.32
C ALA A 114 11.51 6.56 8.83
N GLY A 115 10.52 7.11 8.11
CA GLY A 115 9.12 7.03 8.52
C GLY A 115 8.64 5.59 8.71
N ASN A 116 9.18 4.66 7.93
CA ASN A 116 8.84 3.25 8.06
C ASN A 116 9.47 2.61 9.32
N SER A 117 10.64 3.06 9.78
CA SER A 117 11.20 2.63 11.09
C SER A 117 10.31 3.07 12.25
N VAL A 118 9.71 4.27 12.15
CA VAL A 118 8.71 4.73 13.13
C VAL A 118 7.48 3.81 13.13
N GLY A 119 6.95 3.45 11.96
CA GLY A 119 5.86 2.48 11.85
C GLY A 119 6.21 1.09 12.41
N LEU A 120 7.44 0.62 12.15
CA LEU A 120 7.95 -0.64 12.67
C LEU A 120 7.92 -0.67 14.20
N LEU A 121 8.40 0.39 14.85
CA LEU A 121 8.48 0.50 16.31
C LEU A 121 7.11 0.72 16.96
N ARG A 122 6.18 1.41 16.28
CA ARG A 122 4.85 1.73 16.80
C ARG A 122 3.86 0.57 16.70
N GLY A 123 4.00 -0.29 15.71
CA GLY A 123 3.08 -1.43 15.59
C GLY A 123 3.44 -2.44 14.53
N GLY A 124 4.66 -2.40 13.99
CA GLY A 124 5.08 -3.30 12.93
C GLY A 124 4.33 -3.08 11.61
N ASN A 125 3.68 -1.94 11.40
CA ASN A 125 2.85 -1.66 10.23
C ASN A 125 3.16 -0.27 9.67
N ASN A 126 2.82 -0.05 8.40
CA ASN A 126 2.84 1.29 7.85
C ASN A 126 1.81 2.18 8.58
N LEU A 127 2.15 3.46 8.75
CA LEU A 127 1.26 4.41 9.42
C LEU A 127 0.09 4.72 8.48
N PRO A 128 -1.15 4.84 8.99
CA PRO A 128 -2.31 5.15 8.14
C PRO A 128 -2.20 6.48 7.38
N TRP A 129 -1.34 7.39 7.84
CA TRP A 129 -1.03 8.67 7.19
C TRP A 129 0.35 8.70 6.52
N GLY A 130 1.04 7.57 6.43
CA GLY A 130 2.29 7.47 5.68
C GLY A 130 2.02 7.66 4.19
N ASP A 131 2.90 8.39 3.53
CA ASP A 131 2.81 8.79 2.13
C ASP A 131 3.76 8.00 1.22
N ASP A 132 4.86 7.47 1.73
CA ASP A 132 5.82 6.70 0.94
C ASP A 132 6.63 5.66 1.75
N TYR A 133 7.59 5.05 1.06
CA TYR A 133 8.65 4.23 1.62
C TYR A 133 10.01 4.87 1.39
N ASP A 134 10.89 4.81 2.38
CA ASP A 134 12.28 5.23 2.25
C ASP A 134 13.20 4.00 2.34
N ILE A 135 14.08 3.84 1.34
CA ILE A 135 15.15 2.82 1.40
C ILE A 135 16.52 3.42 1.14
N ILE A 136 17.55 2.88 1.79
CA ILE A 136 18.93 3.11 1.38
C ILE A 136 19.42 1.95 0.52
N ILE A 137 20.30 2.27 -0.42
CA ILE A 137 21.14 1.32 -1.15
C ILE A 137 22.55 1.87 -1.14
N PHE A 138 23.55 1.03 -0.83
CA PHE A 138 24.94 1.53 -0.84
C PHE A 138 25.39 1.89 -2.26
N GLU A 139 26.17 2.96 -2.41
CA GLU A 139 26.60 3.51 -3.71
C GLU A 139 27.27 2.46 -4.62
N LYS A 140 28.01 1.51 -4.03
CA LYS A 140 28.61 0.35 -4.72
C LYS A 140 27.59 -0.56 -5.43
N HIS A 141 26.30 -0.39 -5.17
CA HIS A 141 25.19 -1.15 -5.74
C HIS A 141 24.28 -0.29 -6.64
N ALA A 142 24.58 1.01 -6.77
CA ALA A 142 23.78 1.94 -7.58
C ALA A 142 23.71 1.48 -9.05
N THR A 143 24.81 0.98 -9.62
CA THR A 143 24.84 0.49 -11.00
C THR A 143 23.91 -0.70 -11.23
N ILE A 144 23.92 -1.70 -10.34
CA ILE A 144 23.03 -2.86 -10.42
C ILE A 144 21.58 -2.42 -10.28
N PHE A 145 21.29 -1.52 -9.33
CA PHE A 145 19.94 -1.00 -9.18
C PHE A 145 19.47 -0.30 -10.47
N SER A 146 20.32 0.55 -11.06
CA SER A 146 19.97 1.37 -12.22
C SER A 146 19.87 0.58 -13.52
N GLN A 147 20.70 -0.46 -13.71
CA GLN A 147 20.80 -1.18 -14.98
C GLN A 147 20.05 -2.51 -15.01
N VAL A 148 19.70 -3.07 -13.86
CA VAL A 148 19.04 -4.39 -13.76
C VAL A 148 17.68 -4.25 -13.10
N ILE A 149 17.65 -3.69 -11.89
CA ILE A 149 16.44 -3.67 -11.06
C ILE A 149 15.44 -2.63 -11.57
N ALA A 150 15.91 -1.44 -11.93
CA ALA A 150 15.08 -0.36 -12.45
C ALA A 150 14.37 -0.77 -13.75
N PRO A 151 15.04 -1.31 -14.79
CA PRO A 151 14.36 -1.84 -15.97
C PRO A 151 13.37 -2.96 -15.66
N GLU A 152 13.68 -3.84 -14.70
CA GLU A 152 12.72 -4.86 -14.27
C GLU A 152 11.48 -4.23 -13.64
N LEU A 153 11.64 -3.26 -12.73
CA LEU A 153 10.53 -2.50 -12.15
C LEU A 153 9.68 -1.80 -13.22
N GLU A 154 10.30 -1.22 -14.25
CA GLU A 154 9.60 -0.62 -15.39
C GLU A 154 8.75 -1.64 -16.16
N ASN A 155 9.23 -2.87 -16.34
CA ASN A 155 8.43 -3.96 -16.92
C ASN A 155 7.19 -4.31 -16.07
N PHE A 156 7.22 -4.02 -14.77
CA PHE A 156 6.08 -4.17 -13.88
C PHE A 156 5.20 -2.91 -13.80
N GLY A 157 5.50 -1.87 -14.59
CA GLY A 157 4.72 -0.64 -14.67
C GLY A 157 5.09 0.43 -13.63
N PHE A 158 6.22 0.26 -12.93
CA PHE A 158 6.75 1.32 -12.08
C PHE A 158 7.44 2.39 -12.94
N LYS A 159 7.22 3.65 -12.61
CA LYS A 159 7.95 4.80 -13.17
C LYS A 159 9.13 5.15 -12.26
N ILE A 160 10.27 5.44 -12.87
CA ILE A 160 11.51 5.75 -12.16
C ILE A 160 11.96 7.16 -12.52
N GLU A 161 12.27 7.96 -11.51
CA GLU A 161 12.82 9.31 -11.66
C GLU A 161 14.17 9.39 -10.96
N THR A 162 15.25 9.49 -11.74
CA THR A 162 16.60 9.64 -11.20
C THR A 162 16.76 11.00 -10.54
N LYS A 163 17.27 11.01 -9.30
CA LYS A 163 17.59 12.23 -8.58
C LYS A 163 19.06 12.60 -8.80
N ILE A 164 19.29 13.75 -9.43
CA ILE A 164 20.63 14.32 -9.65
C ILE A 164 20.73 15.64 -8.88
N ILE A 165 21.80 15.81 -8.11
CA ILE A 165 22.15 17.07 -7.41
C ILE A 165 23.63 17.32 -7.69
N ASN A 166 23.96 18.52 -8.18
CA ASN A 166 25.34 18.92 -8.51
C ASN A 166 26.06 17.86 -9.38
N GLU A 167 25.40 17.40 -10.44
CA GLU A 167 25.91 16.37 -11.38
C GLU A 167 26.14 14.98 -10.77
N VAL A 168 25.79 14.77 -9.50
CA VAL A 168 25.89 13.47 -8.82
C VAL A 168 24.53 12.79 -8.80
N VAL A 169 24.48 11.52 -9.24
CA VAL A 169 23.30 10.66 -9.05
C VAL A 169 23.16 10.32 -7.57
N CYS A 170 22.15 10.89 -6.93
CA CYS A 170 21.91 10.79 -5.50
C CYS A 170 21.02 9.61 -5.10
N GLY A 171 20.25 9.10 -6.06
CA GLY A 171 19.23 8.10 -5.83
C GLY A 171 18.11 8.17 -6.86
N MET A 172 16.96 7.58 -6.54
CA MET A 172 15.80 7.49 -7.44
C MET A 172 14.50 7.63 -6.67
N LYS A 173 13.48 8.19 -7.31
CA LYS A 173 12.09 8.08 -6.86
C LYS A 173 11.37 7.05 -7.71
N ILE A 174 10.69 6.12 -7.05
CA ILE A 174 9.97 5.02 -7.69
C ILE A 174 8.49 5.24 -7.44
N PHE A 175 7.71 5.32 -8.51
CA PHE A 175 6.27 5.46 -8.45
C PHE A 175 5.63 4.25 -9.08
N GLY A 176 4.72 3.59 -8.37
CA GLY A 176 3.97 2.49 -8.98
C GLY A 176 2.78 3.00 -9.83
N PRO A 177 2.01 2.08 -10.45
CA PRO A 177 0.79 2.43 -11.15
C PRO A 177 -0.17 3.26 -10.28
N SER A 178 -0.74 4.31 -10.85
CA SER A 178 -1.58 5.26 -10.11
C SER A 178 -3.06 5.15 -10.48
N ILE A 179 -3.95 5.28 -9.49
CA ILE A 179 -5.39 5.38 -9.70
C ILE A 179 -5.83 6.80 -9.36
N LYS A 180 -6.45 7.49 -10.32
CA LYS A 180 -7.03 8.83 -10.11
C LYS A 180 -8.50 8.70 -9.70
N PHE A 181 -8.95 9.59 -8.84
CA PHE A 181 -10.35 9.63 -8.40
C PHE A 181 -10.80 11.05 -8.06
N ASN A 182 -12.08 11.32 -8.28
CA ASN A 182 -12.74 12.54 -7.86
C ASN A 182 -13.01 12.46 -6.38
N LYS A 183 -12.48 13.40 -5.61
CA LYS A 183 -12.81 13.56 -4.21
C LYS A 183 -14.19 14.16 -4.09
N SER A 184 -14.80 13.94 -2.93
CA SER A 184 -16.05 14.60 -2.51
C SER A 184 -16.04 16.13 -2.66
N SER A 185 -14.87 16.75 -2.58
CA SER A 185 -14.73 18.20 -2.74
C SER A 185 -14.65 18.71 -4.18
N GLY A 186 -14.72 17.82 -5.17
CA GLY A 186 -14.53 18.13 -6.57
C GLY A 186 -13.06 18.24 -7.01
N SER A 187 -12.10 18.04 -6.11
CA SER A 187 -10.67 17.94 -6.46
C SER A 187 -10.31 16.52 -6.92
N ILE A 188 -9.19 16.36 -7.63
CA ILE A 188 -8.69 15.04 -8.06
C ILE A 188 -7.69 14.51 -7.02
N GLY A 189 -7.94 13.30 -6.53
CA GLY A 189 -7.00 12.49 -5.76
C GLY A 189 -6.26 11.49 -6.63
N THR A 190 -5.10 11.06 -6.13
CA THR A 190 -4.26 10.05 -6.79
C THR A 190 -3.78 9.05 -5.75
N SER A 191 -4.15 7.79 -5.89
CA SER A 191 -3.60 6.67 -5.11
C SER A 191 -2.40 6.12 -5.84
N ILE A 192 -1.23 6.19 -5.22
CA ILE A 192 0.04 5.84 -5.85
C ILE A 192 1.02 5.32 -4.79
N PHE A 193 1.68 4.21 -5.10
CA PHE A 193 2.86 3.79 -4.34
C PHE A 193 4.02 4.70 -4.68
N GLN A 194 4.75 5.15 -3.65
CA GLN A 194 6.01 5.84 -3.80
C GLN A 194 7.08 5.18 -2.93
N CYS A 195 8.29 5.06 -3.47
CA CYS A 195 9.48 4.75 -2.71
C CYS A 195 10.65 5.66 -3.12
N ASP A 196 11.22 6.36 -2.16
CA ASP A 196 12.44 7.15 -2.33
C ASP A 196 13.66 6.26 -2.00
N VAL A 197 14.53 6.07 -2.99
CA VAL A 197 15.73 5.21 -2.95
C VAL A 197 16.96 6.10 -2.83
N PHE A 198 17.57 6.15 -1.65
CA PHE A 198 18.75 6.94 -1.39
C PHE A 198 20.01 6.13 -1.66
N PHE A 199 20.89 6.63 -2.54
CA PHE A 199 22.24 6.07 -2.64
C PHE A 199 23.10 6.62 -1.52
N SER A 200 23.69 5.70 -0.75
CA SER A 200 24.34 6.04 0.52
C SER A 200 25.74 5.43 0.64
N TYR A 201 26.55 6.02 1.50
CA TYR A 201 27.90 5.54 1.83
C TYR A 201 28.21 5.85 3.30
N PHE A 202 29.31 5.31 3.81
CA PHE A 202 29.84 5.73 5.12
C PHE A 202 31.03 6.63 4.91
N ASP A 203 31.04 7.79 5.58
CA ASP A 203 32.19 8.68 5.56
C ASP A 203 33.38 8.10 6.37
N LYS A 204 34.50 8.84 6.37
CA LYS A 204 35.72 8.49 7.12
C LYS A 204 35.49 8.32 8.63
N ASN A 205 34.43 8.94 9.18
CA ASN A 205 34.06 8.88 10.58
C ASN A 205 33.02 7.79 10.87
N LYS A 206 32.70 6.95 9.88
CA LYS A 206 31.71 5.88 9.96
C LYS A 206 30.28 6.38 10.21
N PHE A 207 29.94 7.56 9.70
CA PHE A 207 28.56 8.04 9.67
C PHE A 207 27.93 7.80 8.29
N LEU A 208 26.66 7.41 8.30
CA LEU A 208 25.87 7.26 7.08
C LEU A 208 25.70 8.63 6.41
N LYS A 209 25.97 8.67 5.10
CA LYS A 209 25.82 9.83 4.23
C LYS A 209 25.06 9.44 2.98
N ASN A 210 24.44 10.43 2.33
CA ASN A 210 23.77 10.24 1.05
C ASN A 210 24.57 10.91 -0.06
N CYS A 211 24.67 10.26 -1.21
CA CYS A 211 25.31 10.81 -2.39
C CYS A 211 24.65 12.15 -2.76
N GLY A 212 25.48 13.15 -3.10
CA GLY A 212 25.04 14.51 -3.45
C GLY A 212 24.25 15.27 -2.37
N GLY A 213 24.25 14.79 -1.12
CA GLY A 213 23.57 15.46 0.00
C GLY A 213 22.04 15.42 -0.08
N TRP A 214 21.45 14.48 -0.83
CA TRP A 214 20.00 14.35 -0.93
C TRP A 214 19.39 13.74 0.35
N GLY A 215 18.30 14.33 0.82
CA GLY A 215 17.60 13.90 2.03
C GLY A 215 18.20 14.49 3.31
N LEU A 216 17.52 14.29 4.44
CA LEU A 216 17.96 14.86 5.72
C LEU A 216 19.05 14.03 6.39
N TYR A 217 19.20 12.76 6.00
CA TYR A 217 20.05 11.78 6.68
C TYR A 217 21.54 12.08 6.56
N ASP A 218 21.96 12.75 5.48
CA ASP A 218 23.33 13.24 5.31
C ASP A 218 23.78 14.15 6.48
N LYS A 219 22.83 14.85 7.11
CA LYS A 219 23.08 15.78 8.22
C LYS A 219 22.86 15.19 9.61
N LYS A 220 22.34 13.96 9.71
CA LYS A 220 21.92 13.35 11.00
C LYS A 220 23.05 12.58 11.70
N ASN A 221 24.17 12.32 11.01
CA ASN A 221 25.33 11.59 11.53
C ASN A 221 24.96 10.26 12.19
N ILE A 222 24.26 9.39 11.46
CA ILE A 222 23.84 8.09 11.99
C ILE A 222 25.03 7.14 12.01
N PRO A 223 25.41 6.57 13.18
CA PRO A 223 26.57 5.70 13.29
C PRO A 223 26.45 4.40 12.51
N TYR A 224 27.58 3.87 12.05
CA TYR A 224 27.68 2.59 11.34
C TYR A 224 27.01 1.42 12.06
N ASP A 225 27.20 1.29 13.37
CA ASP A 225 26.66 0.20 14.19
C ASP A 225 25.15 0.31 14.44
N VAL A 226 24.57 1.50 14.26
CA VAL A 226 23.12 1.69 14.23
C VAL A 226 22.52 1.16 12.92
N VAL A 227 23.26 1.31 11.81
CA VAL A 227 22.80 0.95 10.47
C VAL A 227 23.08 -0.53 10.15
N LEU A 228 24.31 -1.00 10.38
CA LEU A 228 24.77 -2.34 10.00
C LEU A 228 25.07 -3.23 11.22
N PRO A 229 24.93 -4.57 11.08
CA PRO A 229 24.37 -5.27 9.92
C PRO A 229 22.85 -5.06 9.82
N PHE A 230 22.31 -5.01 8.60
CA PHE A 230 20.86 -4.94 8.41
C PHE A 230 20.16 -6.13 9.05
N LYS A 231 19.02 -5.88 9.70
CA LYS A 231 18.22 -6.91 10.37
C LYS A 231 16.84 -7.00 9.74
N ARG A 232 16.46 -8.20 9.32
CA ARG A 232 15.12 -8.42 8.77
C ARG A 232 14.07 -8.43 9.88
N ARG A 233 12.92 -7.81 9.59
CA ARG A 233 11.76 -7.69 10.47
C ARG A 233 10.49 -7.86 9.64
N ILE A 234 9.44 -8.40 10.27
CA ILE A 234 8.11 -8.38 9.66
C ILE A 234 7.57 -6.96 9.81
N PHE A 235 7.22 -6.32 8.69
CA PHE A 235 6.64 -5.00 8.62
C PHE A 235 5.47 -5.00 7.64
N HIS A 236 4.27 -4.74 8.14
CA HIS A 236 3.02 -4.82 7.40
C HIS A 236 2.86 -6.18 6.69
N GLY A 237 3.29 -7.28 7.33
CA GLY A 237 3.26 -8.61 6.71
C GLY A 237 4.40 -8.91 5.72
N ILE A 238 5.26 -7.94 5.40
CA ILE A 238 6.41 -8.10 4.50
C ILE A 238 7.69 -8.30 5.32
N PHE A 239 8.51 -9.30 4.99
CA PHE A 239 9.79 -9.53 5.68
C PHE A 239 10.87 -8.64 5.07
N LEU A 240 11.15 -7.48 5.67
CA LEU A 240 12.02 -6.44 5.10
C LEU A 240 13.30 -6.25 5.91
N PRO A 241 14.45 -5.96 5.27
CA PRO A 241 15.65 -5.52 5.96
C PRO A 241 15.47 -4.09 6.49
N PHE A 242 15.73 -3.88 7.77
CA PHE A 242 15.83 -2.57 8.41
C PHE A 242 17.26 -2.35 8.92
N PHE A 243 17.54 -1.15 9.42
CA PHE A 243 18.78 -0.87 10.15
C PHE A 243 18.96 -1.83 11.35
N ASN A 244 20.21 -2.03 11.77
CA ASN A 244 20.56 -2.88 12.91
C ASN A 244 19.82 -2.48 14.19
N ASN A 245 19.65 -1.17 14.40
CA ASN A 245 18.97 -0.59 15.55
C ASN A 245 18.00 0.54 15.14
N PRO A 246 16.78 0.20 14.68
CA PRO A 246 15.79 1.21 14.25
C PRO A 246 15.36 2.14 15.40
N GLN A 247 15.38 1.65 16.64
CA GLN A 247 15.08 2.48 17.81
C GLN A 247 16.09 3.63 17.94
N LYS A 248 17.38 3.33 17.82
CA LYS A 248 18.42 4.36 17.92
C LYS A 248 18.41 5.32 16.73
N GLU A 249 18.14 4.81 15.53
CA GLU A 249 17.92 5.64 14.34
C GLU A 249 16.79 6.65 14.59
N VAL A 250 15.63 6.19 15.06
CA VAL A 250 14.49 7.07 15.31
C VAL A 250 14.75 8.08 16.42
N GLU A 251 15.47 7.69 17.47
CA GLU A 251 15.91 8.64 18.51
C GLU A 251 16.78 9.77 17.97
N ILE A 252 17.73 9.45 17.07
CA ILE A 252 18.61 10.43 16.42
C ILE A 252 17.81 11.33 15.48
N CYS A 253 16.87 10.76 14.71
CA CYS A 253 16.19 11.48 13.63
C CYS A 253 14.98 12.28 14.09
N TYR A 254 14.16 11.70 14.96
CA TYR A 254 12.80 12.15 15.30
C TYR A 254 12.57 12.35 16.80
N THR A 255 13.56 12.07 17.65
CA THR A 255 13.50 12.22 19.12
C THR A 255 12.56 11.21 19.80
N ASN A 256 11.40 11.64 20.30
CA ASN A 256 10.51 10.84 21.12
C ASN A 256 9.51 10.06 20.26
N ILE A 257 9.65 8.73 20.26
CA ILE A 257 8.78 7.79 19.52
C ILE A 257 7.31 7.81 20.00
N ASP A 258 7.05 8.18 21.26
CA ASP A 258 5.71 8.16 21.85
C ASP A 258 4.86 9.33 21.35
N LYS A 259 5.47 10.48 21.04
CA LYS A 259 4.78 11.66 20.52
C LYS A 259 4.63 11.58 19.01
N CYS A 260 3.57 12.17 18.46
CA CYS A 260 3.36 12.21 17.01
C CYS A 260 3.13 13.64 16.54
N SER A 261 3.94 14.08 15.58
CA SER A 261 3.69 15.29 14.79
C SER A 261 3.35 14.88 13.36
N ILE A 262 2.26 15.38 12.80
CA ILE A 262 1.85 15.10 11.42
C ILE A 262 1.75 16.44 10.69
N PHE A 263 2.42 16.56 9.54
CA PHE A 263 2.39 17.75 8.70
C PHE A 263 2.47 17.33 7.22
N SER A 264 2.10 18.22 6.31
CA SER A 264 2.17 17.96 4.87
C SER A 264 3.25 18.80 4.22
N HIS A 265 4.11 18.16 3.42
CA HIS A 265 5.06 18.86 2.56
C HIS A 265 4.37 19.62 1.41
N ASN A 266 3.14 19.24 1.05
CA ASN A 266 2.41 19.79 -0.08
C ASN A 266 1.56 21.01 0.27
N PHE A 267 1.37 21.31 1.55
CA PHE A 267 0.58 22.46 1.99
C PHE A 267 1.46 23.40 2.82
N ILE A 268 2.07 24.37 2.11
CA ILE A 268 3.08 25.33 2.61
C ILE A 268 2.61 26.13 3.84
N ASN A 269 1.30 26.21 4.10
CA ASN A 269 0.70 26.88 5.27
C ASN A 269 -0.21 25.97 6.11
N SER A 270 0.01 24.66 6.08
CA SER A 270 -0.82 23.73 6.85
C SER A 270 -0.33 23.56 8.29
N ASP A 271 -1.27 23.58 9.23
CA ASP A 271 -0.96 23.39 10.65
C ASP A 271 -0.34 22.01 10.90
N THR A 272 0.73 21.96 11.69
CA THR A 272 1.25 20.69 12.20
C THR A 272 0.34 20.18 13.31
N ILE A 273 -0.05 18.90 13.23
CA ILE A 273 -0.86 18.24 14.26
C ILE A 273 0.06 17.63 15.28
N PHE A 274 -0.18 17.91 16.56
CA PHE A 274 0.57 17.32 17.65
C PHE A 274 -0.33 16.41 18.48
N TYR A 275 0.09 15.15 18.61
CA TYR A 275 -0.46 14.21 19.56
C TYR A 275 0.59 13.92 20.63
N SER A 276 0.17 13.99 21.89
CA SER A 276 0.99 13.58 23.04
C SER A 276 1.31 12.09 23.03
N LYS A 277 0.46 11.29 22.38
CA LYS A 277 0.59 9.85 22.16
C LYS A 277 0.20 9.49 20.73
N TRP A 278 1.09 8.84 19.99
CA TRP A 278 0.87 8.46 18.59
C TRP A 278 -0.32 7.52 18.42
N GLU A 279 -0.65 6.73 19.43
CA GLU A 279 -1.77 5.78 19.42
C GLU A 279 -3.09 6.51 19.18
N ASN A 280 -3.25 7.73 19.69
CA ASN A 280 -4.44 8.53 19.47
C ASN A 280 -4.60 8.91 18.00
N ALA A 281 -3.50 9.28 17.34
CA ALA A 281 -3.51 9.54 15.90
C ALA A 281 -3.88 8.27 15.13
N TYR A 282 -3.28 7.13 15.51
CA TYR A 282 -3.58 5.83 14.89
C TYR A 282 -5.07 5.48 14.98
N LEU A 283 -5.65 5.63 16.16
CA LEU A 283 -7.06 5.34 16.41
C LEU A 283 -7.99 6.29 15.66
N ASP A 284 -7.65 7.58 15.55
CA ASP A 284 -8.43 8.55 14.78
C ASP A 284 -8.50 8.18 13.30
N PHE A 285 -7.37 7.83 12.69
CA PHE A 285 -7.34 7.37 11.30
C PHE A 285 -8.07 6.04 11.09
N LYS A 286 -7.88 5.07 12.00
CA LYS A 286 -8.59 3.79 11.95
C LYS A 286 -10.10 3.97 12.06
N TYR A 287 -10.55 4.88 12.91
CA TYR A 287 -11.96 5.23 13.01
C TYR A 287 -12.48 5.84 11.69
N ILE A 288 -11.76 6.78 11.08
CA ILE A 288 -12.14 7.39 9.80
C ILE A 288 -12.27 6.32 8.70
N ILE A 289 -11.28 5.44 8.57
CA ILE A 289 -11.29 4.34 7.59
C ILE A 289 -12.51 3.43 7.84
N LYS A 290 -12.70 2.97 9.07
CA LYS A 290 -13.81 2.10 9.46
C LYS A 290 -15.17 2.72 9.15
N ASN A 291 -15.39 3.97 9.55
CA ASN A 291 -16.64 4.66 9.29
C ASN A 291 -16.88 4.82 7.78
N SER A 292 -15.82 5.07 7.02
CA SER A 292 -15.90 5.20 5.55
C SER A 292 -16.23 3.88 4.86
N ILE A 293 -15.69 2.75 5.35
CA ILE A 293 -16.06 1.40 4.89
C ILE A 293 -17.55 1.14 5.14
N GLU A 294 -18.05 1.44 6.34
CA GLU A 294 -19.46 1.22 6.68
C GLU A 294 -20.38 2.13 5.88
N ASN A 295 -19.97 3.37 5.59
CA ASN A 295 -20.69 4.25 4.68
C ASN A 295 -20.76 3.68 3.26
N THR A 296 -19.65 3.15 2.73
CA THR A 296 -19.63 2.50 1.40
C THR A 296 -20.59 1.31 1.36
N LYS A 297 -20.55 0.42 2.36
CA LYS A 297 -21.48 -0.72 2.45
C LYS A 297 -22.94 -0.28 2.47
N LYS A 298 -23.27 0.75 3.27
CA LYS A 298 -24.63 1.30 3.32
C LYS A 298 -25.05 1.91 1.99
N ALA A 299 -24.15 2.60 1.30
CA ALA A 299 -24.43 3.18 -0.01
C ALA A 299 -24.71 2.10 -1.06
N ILE A 300 -23.87 1.05 -1.13
CA ILE A 300 -24.10 -0.12 -1.99
C ILE A 300 -25.51 -0.71 -1.75
N ASN A 301 -25.87 -0.97 -0.49
CA ASN A 301 -27.18 -1.53 -0.15
C ASN A 301 -28.35 -0.58 -0.43
N LYS A 302 -28.18 0.73 -0.20
CA LYS A 302 -29.24 1.71 -0.44
C LYS A 302 -29.53 1.86 -1.93
N HIS A 303 -28.50 1.94 -2.75
CA HIS A 303 -28.64 1.98 -4.20
C HIS A 303 -29.28 0.69 -4.72
N ALA A 304 -28.91 -0.46 -4.15
CA ALA A 304 -29.55 -1.74 -4.44
C ALA A 304 -31.07 -1.73 -4.21
N ASN A 305 -31.50 -1.26 -3.04
CA ASN A 305 -32.91 -1.22 -2.66
C ASN A 305 -33.72 -0.11 -3.37
N ALA A 306 -33.06 0.94 -3.85
CA ALA A 306 -33.73 1.99 -4.62
C ALA A 306 -34.13 1.50 -6.01
N ASN A 307 -33.33 0.61 -6.61
CA ASN A 307 -33.58 0.02 -7.93
C ASN A 307 -34.47 -1.23 -7.86
N SER A 308 -34.52 -1.93 -6.72
CA SER A 308 -35.36 -3.13 -6.54
C SER A 308 -36.87 -2.87 -6.57
N ASN A 309 -37.32 -1.61 -6.50
CA ASN A 309 -38.74 -1.25 -6.69
C ASN A 309 -39.23 -1.42 -8.15
N LEU A 310 -38.37 -1.87 -9.06
CA LEU A 310 -38.70 -2.10 -10.48
C LEU A 310 -38.71 -3.57 -10.93
N SER A 311 -38.44 -4.55 -10.06
CA SER A 311 -38.57 -5.97 -10.45
C SER A 311 -39.20 -6.84 -9.37
N ASN A 312 -40.28 -7.52 -9.77
CA ASN A 312 -41.10 -8.39 -8.96
C ASN A 312 -40.35 -9.64 -8.46
N ASN A 313 -40.63 -10.00 -7.21
CA ASN A 313 -40.73 -11.35 -6.63
C ASN A 313 -40.08 -12.50 -7.43
N ILE A 314 -38.83 -12.84 -7.10
CA ILE A 314 -38.28 -14.18 -7.35
C ILE A 314 -37.95 -14.83 -5.98
N PRO A 315 -38.43 -16.05 -5.70
CA PRO A 315 -38.21 -16.72 -4.41
C PRO A 315 -36.74 -17.02 -4.14
N LEU A 316 -36.30 -16.79 -2.91
CA LEU A 316 -34.92 -16.90 -2.42
C LEU A 316 -34.31 -18.32 -2.35
N ASN A 317 -34.89 -19.32 -3.01
CA ASN A 317 -34.46 -20.71 -2.89
C ASN A 317 -33.84 -21.23 -4.20
N LYS A 318 -32.50 -21.37 -4.16
CA LYS A 318 -31.53 -21.54 -5.26
C LYS A 318 -31.20 -20.24 -6.00
N ILE A 319 -30.42 -19.37 -5.36
CA ILE A 319 -29.83 -18.24 -6.07
C ILE A 319 -28.67 -18.78 -6.90
N GLU A 320 -28.92 -19.07 -8.18
CA GLU A 320 -27.84 -19.22 -9.16
C GLU A 320 -27.03 -17.93 -9.15
N LEU A 321 -25.71 -18.07 -9.00
CA LEU A 321 -24.80 -16.93 -9.04
C LEU A 321 -24.66 -16.52 -10.50
N ASN A 322 -24.92 -15.24 -10.79
CA ASN A 322 -24.82 -14.74 -12.16
C ASN A 322 -23.36 -14.49 -12.55
N GLU A 323 -23.11 -14.62 -13.85
CA GLU A 323 -21.83 -14.27 -14.48
C GLU A 323 -21.96 -12.92 -15.18
N LEU A 324 -21.00 -12.03 -14.93
CA LEU A 324 -20.87 -10.75 -15.62
C LEU A 324 -19.68 -10.79 -16.58
N VAL A 325 -19.93 -10.65 -17.88
CA VAL A 325 -18.88 -10.54 -18.89
C VAL A 325 -18.64 -9.07 -19.23
N LEU A 326 -17.40 -8.60 -19.10
CA LEU A 326 -16.96 -7.25 -19.43
C LEU A 326 -16.07 -7.27 -20.66
N ASN A 327 -16.43 -6.48 -21.68
CA ASN A 327 -15.68 -6.27 -22.92
C ASN A 327 -15.83 -4.81 -23.40
N ALA A 328 -15.19 -4.44 -24.51
CA ALA A 328 -15.26 -3.07 -25.05
C ALA A 328 -16.68 -2.60 -25.34
N GLY A 329 -17.59 -3.51 -25.69
CA GLY A 329 -18.97 -3.18 -26.07
C GLY A 329 -19.86 -2.80 -24.89
N ASN A 330 -19.55 -3.27 -23.67
CA ASN A 330 -20.41 -3.06 -22.50
C ASN A 330 -19.71 -2.48 -21.27
N LYS A 331 -18.37 -2.41 -21.23
CA LYS A 331 -17.63 -1.94 -20.06
C LYS A 331 -18.07 -0.55 -19.59
N ASN A 332 -18.31 0.37 -20.52
CA ASN A 332 -18.70 1.74 -20.19
C ASN A 332 -20.11 1.82 -19.59
N THR A 333 -20.99 0.88 -19.93
CA THR A 333 -22.34 0.78 -19.35
C THR A 333 -22.28 0.43 -17.86
N PHE A 334 -21.33 -0.40 -17.46
CA PHE A 334 -21.21 -0.89 -16.08
C PHE A 334 -20.24 -0.06 -15.23
N LEU A 335 -19.08 0.29 -15.78
CA LEU A 335 -17.99 0.93 -15.04
C LEU A 335 -18.12 2.46 -15.02
N GLY A 336 -18.78 3.04 -16.02
CA GLY A 336 -18.89 4.48 -16.19
C GLY A 336 -17.52 5.17 -16.18
N ASN A 337 -17.46 6.37 -15.60
CA ASN A 337 -16.20 7.03 -15.30
C ASN A 337 -15.68 6.53 -13.94
N SER A 338 -14.61 5.75 -13.93
CA SER A 338 -14.01 5.13 -12.73
C SER A 338 -13.45 6.12 -11.72
N ALA A 339 -13.06 7.32 -12.15
CA ALA A 339 -12.69 8.39 -11.25
C ALA A 339 -13.90 8.91 -10.47
N CYS A 340 -15.13 8.71 -10.96
CA CYS A 340 -16.34 9.13 -10.26
C CYS A 340 -16.76 8.09 -9.21
N ILE A 341 -16.80 8.53 -7.95
CA ILE A 341 -17.27 7.73 -6.80
C ILE A 341 -18.66 7.13 -7.05
N LEU A 342 -19.57 7.91 -7.65
CA LEU A 342 -20.93 7.43 -7.94
C LEU A 342 -20.92 6.28 -8.95
N SER A 343 -20.07 6.32 -9.99
CA SER A 343 -19.95 5.19 -10.93
C SER A 343 -19.50 3.91 -10.23
N LYS A 344 -18.51 4.01 -9.32
CA LYS A 344 -18.06 2.86 -8.50
C LYS A 344 -19.19 2.30 -7.63
N LEU A 345 -19.94 3.17 -6.95
CA LEU A 345 -21.07 2.76 -6.12
C LEU A 345 -22.18 2.10 -6.95
N HIS A 346 -22.50 2.65 -8.13
CA HIS A 346 -23.48 2.07 -9.05
C HIS A 346 -23.04 0.67 -9.51
N PHE A 347 -21.79 0.51 -9.92
CA PHE A 347 -21.25 -0.78 -10.32
C PHE A 347 -21.34 -1.82 -9.19
N PHE A 348 -20.97 -1.47 -7.95
CA PHE A 348 -21.05 -2.40 -6.82
C PHE A 348 -22.49 -2.72 -6.40
N SER A 349 -23.39 -1.75 -6.55
CA SER A 349 -24.82 -1.98 -6.32
C SER A 349 -25.37 -2.98 -7.34
N TYR A 350 -24.97 -2.84 -8.62
CA TYR A 350 -25.31 -3.81 -9.66
C TYR A 350 -24.82 -5.23 -9.31
N LEU A 351 -23.55 -5.38 -8.92
CA LEU A 351 -23.00 -6.68 -8.51
C LEU A 351 -23.81 -7.32 -7.38
N PHE A 352 -24.22 -6.52 -6.40
CA PHE A 352 -25.03 -6.96 -5.27
C PHE A 352 -26.47 -7.33 -5.68
N GLU A 353 -27.17 -6.43 -6.38
CA GLU A 353 -28.55 -6.62 -6.85
C GLU A 353 -28.70 -7.88 -7.71
N HIS A 354 -27.72 -8.12 -8.59
CA HIS A 354 -27.76 -9.21 -9.56
C HIS A 354 -27.11 -10.49 -9.03
N ASN A 355 -26.72 -10.54 -7.75
CA ASN A 355 -26.06 -11.70 -7.13
C ASN A 355 -24.93 -12.25 -8.01
N VAL A 356 -24.06 -11.37 -8.50
CA VAL A 356 -22.94 -11.75 -9.36
C VAL A 356 -21.95 -12.59 -8.54
N GLY A 357 -21.60 -13.77 -9.03
CA GLY A 357 -20.58 -14.64 -8.42
C GLY A 357 -19.32 -14.81 -9.26
N SER A 358 -19.35 -14.47 -10.54
CA SER A 358 -18.17 -14.42 -11.40
C SER A 358 -18.18 -13.17 -12.29
N ILE A 359 -16.99 -12.61 -12.50
CA ILE A 359 -16.72 -11.56 -13.48
C ILE A 359 -15.67 -12.12 -14.45
N ILE A 360 -15.99 -12.08 -15.74
CA ILE A 360 -15.06 -12.39 -16.84
C ILE A 360 -14.70 -11.06 -17.51
N ALA A 361 -13.44 -10.65 -17.43
CA ALA A 361 -12.94 -9.44 -18.08
C ALA A 361 -12.06 -9.81 -19.28
N HIS A 362 -12.43 -9.35 -20.47
CA HIS A 362 -11.60 -9.45 -21.68
C HIS A 362 -10.46 -8.42 -21.67
N THR A 363 -9.42 -8.60 -22.50
CA THR A 363 -8.27 -7.69 -22.60
C THR A 363 -8.66 -6.24 -22.86
N ASP A 364 -9.69 -6.04 -23.67
CA ASP A 364 -10.24 -4.72 -24.01
C ASP A 364 -10.98 -4.03 -22.85
N ALA A 365 -11.26 -4.77 -21.78
CA ALA A 365 -11.77 -4.30 -20.49
C ALA A 365 -10.70 -4.29 -19.38
N SER A 366 -9.42 -4.31 -19.73
CA SER A 366 -8.28 -4.22 -18.78
C SER A 366 -8.39 -3.06 -17.77
N GLU A 367 -9.05 -1.95 -18.11
CA GLU A 367 -9.37 -0.84 -17.19
C GLU A 367 -10.13 -1.30 -15.93
N PHE A 368 -11.05 -2.26 -16.07
CA PHE A 368 -11.73 -2.87 -14.91
C PHE A 368 -10.74 -3.45 -13.91
N ILE A 369 -9.78 -4.23 -14.42
CA ILE A 369 -8.75 -4.88 -13.64
C ILE A 369 -7.87 -3.84 -12.95
N CYS A 370 -7.54 -2.76 -13.66
CA CYS A 370 -6.73 -1.67 -13.14
C CYS A 370 -7.43 -0.87 -12.02
N GLU A 371 -8.74 -0.64 -12.12
CA GLU A 371 -9.41 0.42 -11.34
C GLU A 371 -10.42 -0.11 -10.31
N HIS A 372 -10.89 -1.35 -10.48
CA HIS A 372 -12.02 -1.90 -9.71
C HIS A 372 -11.75 -3.26 -9.08
N ALA A 373 -10.83 -4.09 -9.61
CA ALA A 373 -10.66 -5.47 -9.11
C ALA A 373 -10.29 -5.53 -7.61
N ALA A 374 -9.42 -4.64 -7.13
CA ALA A 374 -9.09 -4.54 -5.71
C ALA A 374 -10.33 -4.25 -4.85
N ASP A 375 -11.18 -3.32 -5.30
CA ASP A 375 -12.40 -2.94 -4.59
C ASP A 375 -13.45 -4.07 -4.60
N VAL A 376 -13.58 -4.77 -5.73
CA VAL A 376 -14.45 -5.95 -5.85
C VAL A 376 -14.00 -7.03 -4.89
N LYS A 377 -12.70 -7.34 -4.83
CA LYS A 377 -12.16 -8.32 -3.88
C LYS A 377 -12.34 -7.89 -2.43
N PHE A 378 -12.29 -6.60 -2.14
CA PHE A 378 -12.52 -6.06 -0.80
C PHE A 378 -13.97 -6.20 -0.34
N TYR A 379 -14.95 -5.79 -1.16
CA TYR A 379 -16.36 -5.78 -0.78
C TYR A 379 -17.10 -7.09 -1.08
N PHE A 380 -16.66 -7.82 -2.10
CA PHE A 380 -17.26 -9.05 -2.61
C PHE A 380 -16.20 -10.16 -2.74
N PRO A 381 -15.55 -10.59 -1.63
CA PRO A 381 -14.42 -11.52 -1.68
C PRO A 381 -14.74 -12.90 -2.28
N LYS A 382 -16.03 -13.24 -2.42
CA LYS A 382 -16.49 -14.50 -3.02
C LYS A 382 -16.64 -14.42 -4.55
N ILE A 383 -16.63 -13.22 -5.14
CA ILE A 383 -16.69 -13.06 -6.60
C ILE A 383 -15.38 -13.55 -7.20
N LYS A 384 -15.50 -14.48 -8.14
CA LYS A 384 -14.37 -14.94 -8.95
C LYS A 384 -14.12 -13.95 -10.08
N ILE A 385 -12.88 -13.51 -10.26
CA ILE A 385 -12.46 -12.64 -11.35
C ILE A 385 -11.58 -13.47 -12.29
N THR A 386 -12.04 -13.63 -13.52
CA THR A 386 -11.29 -14.29 -14.60
C THR A 386 -10.88 -13.24 -15.62
N TYR A 387 -9.62 -13.23 -16.00
CA TYR A 387 -9.12 -12.38 -17.08
C TYR A 387 -8.82 -13.24 -18.31
N ILE A 388 -9.33 -12.80 -19.46
CA ILE A 388 -9.12 -13.45 -20.74
C ILE A 388 -8.21 -12.59 -21.58
N ASP A 389 -7.03 -13.14 -21.92
CA ASP A 389 -6.20 -12.59 -22.97
C ASP A 389 -6.64 -13.15 -24.33
N ASP A 390 -7.33 -12.32 -25.12
CA ASP A 390 -7.81 -12.65 -26.45
C ASP A 390 -6.89 -12.13 -27.58
N GLY A 391 -5.67 -11.71 -27.25
CA GLY A 391 -4.67 -11.26 -28.22
C GLY A 391 -4.98 -9.90 -28.86
N CYS A 392 -6.10 -9.27 -28.49
CA CYS A 392 -6.39 -7.89 -28.88
C CYS A 392 -5.42 -6.96 -28.15
N LYS A 393 -4.66 -6.14 -28.91
CA LYS A 393 -3.61 -5.20 -28.47
C LYS A 393 -3.59 -5.01 -26.94
N PRO A 394 -2.69 -5.69 -26.22
CA PRO A 394 -2.71 -5.65 -24.77
C PRO A 394 -2.48 -4.21 -24.33
N SER A 395 -3.47 -3.64 -23.63
CA SER A 395 -3.12 -2.70 -22.58
C SER A 395 -2.26 -3.49 -21.60
N PRO A 396 -1.04 -3.05 -21.26
CA PRO A 396 -0.21 -3.78 -20.32
C PRO A 396 -0.93 -3.76 -18.97
N VAL A 397 -1.66 -4.83 -18.68
CA VAL A 397 -2.16 -5.13 -17.35
C VAL A 397 -0.89 -5.32 -16.53
N SER A 398 -0.51 -4.29 -15.76
CA SER A 398 0.63 -4.36 -14.84
C SER A 398 0.51 -5.65 -14.03
N PRO A 399 1.59 -6.42 -13.83
CA PRO A 399 1.48 -7.72 -13.19
C PRO A 399 0.99 -7.66 -11.75
N ILE A 400 0.95 -6.48 -11.14
CA ILE A 400 0.27 -6.27 -9.87
C ILE A 400 -1.21 -6.63 -9.91
N PHE A 401 -1.87 -6.43 -11.05
CA PHE A 401 -3.30 -6.64 -11.12
C PHE A 401 -3.68 -8.13 -11.18
N TYR A 402 -2.72 -9.01 -11.51
CA TYR A 402 -2.91 -10.46 -11.35
C TYR A 402 -3.10 -10.88 -9.90
N ILE A 403 -2.75 -10.04 -8.92
CA ILE A 403 -3.04 -10.33 -7.49
C ILE A 403 -4.55 -10.45 -7.25
N TYR A 404 -5.37 -9.76 -8.04
CA TYR A 404 -6.83 -9.76 -7.88
C TYR A 404 -7.56 -10.71 -8.82
N ILE A 405 -6.84 -11.38 -9.72
CA ILE A 405 -7.39 -12.34 -10.69
C ILE A 405 -7.27 -13.76 -10.11
N ASP A 406 -8.36 -14.53 -10.14
CA ASP A 406 -8.35 -15.93 -9.71
C ASP A 406 -7.90 -16.88 -10.84
N ALA A 407 -8.20 -16.52 -12.09
CA ALA A 407 -7.87 -17.31 -13.26
C ALA A 407 -7.46 -16.43 -14.44
N PHE A 408 -6.30 -16.72 -15.02
CA PHE A 408 -5.83 -16.14 -16.28
C PHE A 408 -6.00 -17.16 -17.40
N ILE A 409 -6.71 -16.79 -18.47
CA ILE A 409 -6.99 -17.66 -19.60
C ILE A 409 -6.41 -17.01 -20.86
N ILE A 410 -5.48 -17.69 -21.52
CA ILE A 410 -5.05 -17.36 -22.87
C ILE A 410 -6.03 -18.05 -23.82
N GLN A 411 -6.85 -17.29 -24.54
CA GLN A 411 -7.64 -17.91 -25.60
C GLN A 411 -6.76 -18.08 -26.84
N PRO A 412 -6.62 -19.31 -27.37
CA PRO A 412 -5.89 -19.51 -28.61
C PRO A 412 -6.58 -18.74 -29.74
N GLU A 413 -5.77 -18.09 -30.60
CA GLU A 413 -6.23 -17.45 -31.84
C GLU A 413 -7.15 -18.43 -32.59
N LYS A 414 -8.42 -18.04 -32.78
CA LYS A 414 -9.40 -18.80 -33.56
C LYS A 414 -9.39 -18.37 -35.01
#